data_AF-A0A519S8I8-F1
#
_entry.id   AF-A0A519S8I8-F1
#
_cell.length_a   1.000
_cell.length_b   1.000
_cell.length_c   1.000
_cell.angle_alpha   90.00
_cell.angle_beta   90.00
_cell.angle_gamma   90.00
#
_symmetry.space_group_name_H-M   'P 1'
#
loop_
_entity.id
_entity.type
_entity.pdbx_description
1 polymer ?
#
loop_
_entity_poly.entity_id
_entity_poly.type
_entity_poly.pdbx_seq_one_letter_code
_entity_poly.pdbx_strand_id
1 'polypeptide(L)'
;GEGSLHEITITNNLSLEQTQYKTSFVFVCIGGKPNTRWAEDTTIVRDKAGYLVTGSDLFKQPFAQEWDGSFDPNYLQTSLPSCFAAGDVRHNSIKRVASAVGEGAMAVTFVHQYLHDNY
;
A
#
# COMPACT_ATOMS: atom_id res chain seq x y z
N GLY A 1 -35.23 4.94 -7.08
CA GLY A 1 -34.90 5.37 -5.72
C GLY A 1 -34.40 6.79 -5.79
N GLU A 2 -34.82 7.64 -4.87
CA GLU A 2 -34.23 8.96 -4.68
C GLU A 2 -32.77 8.73 -4.26
N GLY A 3 -31.80 9.15 -5.06
CA GLY A 3 -30.39 8.69 -5.00
C GLY A 3 -29.58 9.14 -3.77
N SER A 4 -30.21 9.31 -2.61
CA SER A 4 -29.59 9.75 -1.35
C SER A 4 -29.77 8.73 -0.23
N LEU A 5 -28.81 8.71 0.70
CA LEU A 5 -28.92 7.96 1.94
C LEU A 5 -29.92 8.67 2.87
N HIS A 6 -30.78 7.92 3.56
CA HIS A 6 -31.73 8.47 4.52
C HIS A 6 -31.68 7.79 5.89
N GLU A 7 -31.15 6.56 5.94
CA GLU A 7 -31.14 5.74 7.14
C GLU A 7 -30.05 4.68 7.06
N ILE A 8 -29.52 4.30 8.22
CA ILE A 8 -28.66 3.13 8.39
C ILE A 8 -29.25 2.19 9.41
N THR A 9 -28.92 0.91 9.29
CA THR A 9 -29.17 -0.10 10.32
C THR A 9 -27.84 -0.52 10.93
N ILE A 10 -27.73 -0.44 12.25
CA ILE A 10 -26.59 -0.93 13.01
C ILE A 10 -27.01 -2.23 13.68
N THR A 11 -26.24 -3.30 13.46
CA THR A 11 -26.42 -4.59 14.15
C THR A 11 -25.40 -4.70 15.27
N ASN A 12 -25.84 -4.99 16.48
CA ASN A 12 -24.95 -5.37 17.57
C ASN A 12 -24.44 -6.80 17.34
N ASN A 13 -23.13 -6.99 17.17
CA ASN A 13 -22.57 -8.30 16.86
C ASN A 13 -22.62 -9.33 18.02
N LEU A 14 -22.99 -8.91 19.23
CA LEU A 14 -23.15 -9.80 20.39
C LEU A 14 -24.61 -10.20 20.61
N SER A 15 -25.51 -9.21 20.66
CA SER A 15 -26.94 -9.47 20.90
C SER A 15 -27.75 -9.76 19.62
N LEU A 16 -27.16 -9.45 18.45
CA LEU A 16 -27.82 -9.45 17.13
C LEU A 16 -28.99 -8.48 17.00
N GLU A 17 -29.18 -7.62 18.00
CA GLU A 17 -30.19 -6.56 17.96
C GLU A 17 -29.85 -5.55 16.87
N GLN A 18 -30.88 -5.08 16.17
CA GLN A 18 -30.77 -4.09 15.10
C GLN A 18 -31.43 -2.78 15.53
N THR A 19 -30.74 -1.68 15.30
CA THR A 19 -31.27 -0.33 15.54
C THR A 19 -31.12 0.51 14.28
N GLN A 20 -32.18 1.23 13.92
CA GLN A 20 -32.20 2.12 12.76
C GLN A 20 -31.89 3.55 13.18
N TYR A 21 -31.11 4.26 12.37
CA TYR A 21 -30.74 5.65 12.58
C TYR A 21 -30.93 6.45 11.29
N LYS A 22 -31.76 7.50 11.36
CA LYS A 22 -31.90 8.45 10.26
C LYS A 22 -30.60 9.23 10.08
N THR A 23 -30.03 9.17 8.89
CA THR A 23 -28.82 9.94 8.52
C THR A 23 -28.77 10.13 7.01
N SER A 24 -28.22 11.28 6.59
CA SER A 24 -27.97 11.56 5.18
C SER A 24 -26.54 11.20 4.74
N PHE A 25 -25.66 10.85 5.69
CA PHE A 25 -24.24 10.62 5.42
C PHE A 25 -23.67 9.46 6.22
N VAL A 26 -22.80 8.68 5.57
CA VAL A 26 -21.95 7.68 6.17
C VAL A 26 -20.57 7.81 5.55
N PHE A 27 -19.54 7.87 6.40
CA PHE A 27 -18.15 7.81 5.99
C PHE A 27 -17.59 6.45 6.44
N VAL A 28 -17.15 5.64 5.47
CA VAL A 28 -16.55 4.33 5.75
C VAL A 28 -15.02 4.50 5.78
N CYS A 29 -14.46 4.58 6.99
CA CYS A 29 -13.03 4.83 7.22
C CYS A 29 -12.31 3.56 7.72
N ILE A 30 -12.46 2.43 7.00
CA ILE A 30 -11.92 1.12 7.40
C ILE A 30 -10.53 0.81 6.81
N GLY A 31 -9.90 1.81 6.19
CA GLY A 31 -8.63 1.67 5.48
C GLY A 31 -8.78 1.37 3.98
N GLY A 32 -7.65 1.17 3.31
CA GLY A 32 -7.57 0.87 1.88
C GLY A 32 -6.88 -0.47 1.61
N LYS A 33 -7.22 -1.07 0.47
CA LYS A 33 -6.50 -2.24 -0.08
C LYS A 33 -5.60 -1.75 -1.23
N PRO A 34 -4.28 -2.01 -1.20
CA PRO A 34 -3.38 -1.59 -2.27
C PRO A 34 -3.70 -2.35 -3.57
N ASN A 35 -3.56 -1.68 -4.71
CA ASN A 35 -3.74 -2.30 -6.02
C ASN A 35 -2.47 -3.04 -6.47
N THR A 36 -2.14 -4.11 -5.75
CA THR A 36 -0.86 -4.84 -5.83
C THR A 36 -1.06 -6.33 -6.08
N ARG A 37 -2.25 -6.74 -6.51
CA ARG A 37 -2.55 -8.15 -6.84
C ARG A 37 -1.62 -8.69 -7.93
N TRP A 38 -1.24 -7.86 -8.89
CA TRP A 38 -0.31 -8.22 -9.97
C TRP A 38 1.07 -8.67 -9.45
N ALA A 39 1.46 -8.26 -8.24
CA ALA A 39 2.73 -8.63 -7.63
C ALA A 39 2.67 -9.99 -6.90
N GLU A 40 1.50 -10.64 -6.82
CA GLU A 40 1.33 -11.97 -6.22
C GLU A 40 2.24 -13.03 -6.84
N ASP A 41 2.42 -12.96 -8.16
CA ASP A 41 3.16 -13.94 -8.93
C ASP A 41 4.63 -13.48 -9.18
N THR A 42 5.13 -12.57 -8.36
CA THR A 42 6.49 -12.00 -8.48
C THR A 42 7.32 -12.25 -7.22
N THR A 43 8.62 -11.95 -7.27
CA THR A 43 9.49 -11.97 -6.08
C THR A 43 9.42 -10.69 -5.24
N ILE A 44 8.49 -9.78 -5.53
CA ILE A 44 8.30 -8.55 -4.77
C ILE A 44 7.70 -8.88 -3.41
N VAL A 45 8.44 -8.59 -2.33
CA VAL A 45 7.98 -8.78 -0.95
C VAL A 45 6.81 -7.83 -0.66
N ARG A 46 5.79 -8.38 -0.02
CA ARG A 46 4.58 -7.67 0.36
C ARG A 46 4.27 -7.89 1.83
N ASP A 47 3.75 -6.88 2.49
CA ASP A 47 3.26 -7.05 3.86
C ASP A 47 1.95 -7.86 3.91
N LYS A 48 1.51 -8.22 5.12
CA LYS A 48 0.28 -9.00 5.33
C LYS A 48 -0.99 -8.32 4.79
N ALA A 49 -0.97 -7.00 4.60
CA ALA A 49 -2.08 -6.24 4.03
C ALA A 49 -1.94 -6.06 2.51
N GLY A 50 -0.86 -6.56 1.91
CA GLY A 50 -0.59 -6.57 0.48
C GLY A 50 0.23 -5.36 -0.02
N TYR A 51 0.73 -4.49 0.85
CA TYR A 51 1.53 -3.35 0.42
C TYR A 51 2.95 -3.77 0.04
N LEU A 52 3.56 -3.13 -0.96
CA LEU A 52 4.91 -3.44 -1.41
C LEU A 52 5.95 -2.95 -0.41
N VAL A 53 6.87 -3.82 0.00
CA VAL A 53 7.99 -3.45 0.88
C VAL A 53 9.14 -2.92 0.05
N THR A 54 9.76 -1.84 0.50
CA THR A 54 10.82 -1.13 -0.26
C THR A 54 11.96 -0.66 0.62
N GLY A 55 13.14 -0.48 0.03
CA GLY A 55 14.28 0.15 0.68
C GLY A 55 14.69 -0.58 1.95
N SER A 56 15.07 0.18 2.97
CA SER A 56 15.57 -0.37 4.23
C SER A 56 14.55 -1.18 5.03
N ASP A 57 13.25 -1.09 4.72
CA ASP A 57 12.25 -1.95 5.33
C ASP A 57 12.43 -3.42 4.94
N LEU A 58 13.06 -3.72 3.80
CA LEU A 58 13.35 -5.09 3.37
C LEU A 58 14.31 -5.83 4.33
N PHE A 59 15.17 -5.09 5.05
CA PHE A 59 16.06 -5.67 6.06
C PHE A 59 15.38 -5.89 7.42
N LYS A 60 14.12 -5.46 7.59
CA LYS A 60 13.39 -5.60 8.86
C LYS A 60 12.61 -6.90 8.90
N GLN A 61 12.49 -7.50 10.08
CA GLN A 61 11.61 -8.65 10.28
C GLN A 61 10.13 -8.22 10.16
N PRO A 62 9.24 -9.04 9.55
CA PRO A 62 9.50 -10.39 9.02
C PRO A 62 10.08 -10.42 7.61
N PHE A 63 10.15 -9.28 6.91
CA PHE A 63 10.49 -9.18 5.49
C PHE A 63 11.89 -9.70 5.14
N ALA A 64 12.84 -9.57 6.07
CA ALA A 64 14.20 -10.10 5.94
C ALA A 64 14.26 -11.64 5.82
N GLN A 65 13.16 -12.37 6.08
CA GLN A 65 13.07 -13.81 5.83
C GLN A 65 12.58 -14.13 4.41
N GLU A 66 11.86 -13.19 3.79
CA GLU A 66 11.24 -13.36 2.47
C GLU A 66 12.14 -12.84 1.33
N TRP A 67 13.18 -12.08 1.66
CA TRP A 67 14.16 -11.55 0.74
C TRP A 67 15.58 -11.88 1.19
N ASP A 68 16.43 -12.22 0.23
CA ASP A 68 17.79 -12.76 0.45
C ASP A 68 18.85 -11.68 0.74
N GLY A 69 18.49 -10.40 0.68
CA GLY A 69 19.45 -9.31 0.84
C GLY A 69 20.46 -9.20 -0.30
N SER A 70 20.08 -9.64 -1.51
CA SER A 70 20.95 -9.69 -2.70
C SER A 70 21.56 -8.35 -3.14
N PHE A 71 21.05 -7.22 -2.66
CA PHE A 71 21.58 -5.88 -2.98
C PHE A 71 21.20 -4.86 -1.89
N ASP A 72 21.83 -3.68 -1.87
CA ASP A 72 21.41 -2.55 -1.04
C ASP A 72 20.36 -1.71 -1.80
N PRO A 73 19.07 -1.72 -1.41
CA PRO A 73 17.98 -1.13 -2.17
C PRO A 73 17.90 0.37 -1.91
N ASN A 74 17.70 1.15 -2.98
CA ASN A 74 17.29 2.55 -2.84
C ASN A 74 15.96 2.66 -2.07
N TYR A 75 15.68 3.84 -1.53
CA TYR A 75 14.51 4.08 -0.67
C TYR A 75 13.16 3.59 -1.25
N LEU A 76 12.99 3.66 -2.56
CA LEU A 76 11.76 3.25 -3.27
C LEU A 76 11.87 1.90 -3.97
N GLN A 77 13.04 1.25 -3.93
CA GLN A 77 13.29 0.02 -4.64
C GLN A 77 12.69 -1.17 -3.89
N THR A 78 12.02 -2.05 -4.63
CA THR A 78 11.44 -3.29 -4.09
C THR A 78 12.52 -4.38 -3.94
N SER A 79 12.15 -5.56 -3.45
CA SER A 79 13.03 -6.74 -3.44
C SER A 79 13.38 -7.28 -4.84
N LEU A 80 12.67 -6.85 -5.88
CA LEU A 80 12.99 -7.17 -7.27
C LEU A 80 13.92 -6.08 -7.83
N PRO A 81 15.13 -6.44 -8.32
CA PRO A 81 16.03 -5.48 -8.97
C PRO A 81 15.33 -4.70 -10.09
N SER A 82 15.72 -3.44 -10.30
CA SER A 82 15.11 -2.50 -11.27
C SER A 82 13.64 -2.12 -11.04
N CYS A 83 12.96 -2.68 -10.04
CA CYS A 83 11.56 -2.38 -9.75
C CYS A 83 11.42 -1.42 -8.55
N PHE A 84 10.67 -0.35 -8.75
CA PHE A 84 10.46 0.72 -7.76
C PHE A 84 8.96 0.93 -7.53
N ALA A 85 8.58 1.23 -6.28
CA ALA A 85 7.22 1.55 -5.91
C ALA A 85 7.15 2.97 -5.33
N ALA A 86 6.03 3.65 -5.53
CA ALA A 86 5.80 5.01 -5.05
C ALA A 86 4.34 5.20 -4.60
N GLY A 87 4.14 6.01 -3.56
CA GLY A 87 2.83 6.35 -3.05
C GLY A 87 2.15 5.23 -2.28
N ASP A 88 0.83 5.26 -2.26
CA ASP A 88 0.00 4.49 -1.33
C ASP A 88 0.11 2.98 -1.48
N VAL A 89 0.70 2.46 -2.56
CA VAL A 89 0.95 1.02 -2.71
C VAL A 89 2.08 0.51 -1.81
N ARG A 90 2.90 1.39 -1.24
CA ARG A 90 4.03 1.01 -0.38
C ARG A 90 3.61 0.77 1.06
N HIS A 91 4.34 -0.15 1.68
CA HIS A 91 4.39 -0.32 3.13
C HIS A 91 4.87 1.00 3.77
N ASN A 92 4.24 1.41 4.87
CA ASN A 92 4.56 2.65 5.61
C ASN A 92 4.55 3.98 4.81
N SER A 93 3.93 4.03 3.63
CA SER A 93 3.74 5.32 2.94
C SER A 93 2.85 6.27 3.75
N ILE A 94 3.02 7.57 3.56
CA ILE A 94 2.28 8.62 4.28
C ILE A 94 0.77 8.67 3.93
N LYS A 95 0.33 7.97 2.86
CA LYS A 95 -1.07 7.96 2.37
C LYS A 95 -1.58 9.36 2.00
N ARG A 96 -0.73 10.16 1.33
CA ARG A 96 -1.03 11.54 0.94
C ARG A 96 -0.57 11.83 -0.48
N VAL A 97 -1.40 12.59 -1.21
CA VAL A 97 -1.16 12.97 -2.61
C VAL A 97 0.20 13.66 -2.79
N ALA A 98 0.54 14.65 -1.96
CA ALA A 98 1.80 15.38 -2.10
C ALA A 98 3.03 14.46 -1.94
N SER A 99 2.99 13.55 -0.95
CA SER A 99 4.04 12.56 -0.74
C SER A 99 4.13 11.58 -1.92
N ALA A 100 3.00 11.07 -2.39
CA ALA A 100 2.95 10.16 -3.54
C ALA A 100 3.51 10.81 -4.83
N VAL A 101 3.22 12.09 -5.07
CA VAL A 101 3.76 12.84 -6.21
C VAL A 101 5.28 12.98 -6.10
N GLY A 102 5.79 13.33 -4.92
CA GLY A 102 7.23 13.43 -4.69
C GLY A 102 7.95 12.09 -4.85
N GLU A 103 7.38 11.02 -4.30
CA GLU A 103 7.91 9.66 -4.47
C GLU A 103 7.89 9.22 -5.94
N GLY A 104 6.86 9.58 -6.70
CA GLY A 104 6.80 9.29 -8.14
C GLY A 104 7.97 9.92 -8.91
N ALA A 105 8.27 11.19 -8.64
CA ALA A 105 9.42 11.87 -9.24
C ALA A 105 10.75 11.23 -8.80
N MET A 106 10.90 10.89 -7.52
CA MET A 106 12.08 10.18 -7.00
C MET A 106 12.28 8.81 -7.64
N ALA A 107 11.20 8.06 -7.87
CA ALA A 107 11.27 6.73 -8.49
C ALA A 107 11.88 6.81 -9.89
N VAL A 108 11.50 7.82 -10.68
CA VAL A 108 12.10 8.06 -12.01
C VAL A 108 13.60 8.34 -11.91
N THR A 109 14.02 9.19 -10.97
CA THR A 109 15.45 9.47 -10.74
C THR A 109 16.22 8.19 -10.37
N PHE A 110 15.68 7.36 -9.47
CA PHE A 110 16.32 6.11 -9.09
C PHE A 110 16.37 5.09 -10.23
N VAL A 111 15.36 5.04 -11.09
CA VAL A 111 15.40 4.22 -12.31
C VAL A 111 16.54 4.69 -13.22
N HIS A 112 16.69 5.99 -13.46
CA HIS A 112 17.79 6.51 -14.27
C HIS A 112 19.17 6.17 -13.68
N GLN A 113 19.31 6.32 -12.36
CA GLN A 113 20.55 5.97 -11.68
C GLN A 113 20.84 4.47 -11.78
N TYR A 114 19.85 3.61 -11.52
CA TYR A 114 20.00 2.17 -11.64
C TYR A 114 20.40 1.75 -13.06
N LEU A 115 19.78 2.35 -14.08
CA LEU A 115 20.13 2.06 -15.47
C LEU A 115 21.55 2.51 -15.81
N HIS A 116 21.97 3.69 -15.34
CA HIS A 116 23.34 4.20 -15.56
C HIS A 116 24.41 3.32 -14.90
N ASP A 117 24.14 2.80 -13.71
CA ASP A 117 25.12 2.02 -12.94
C ASP A 117 25.24 0.57 -13.44
N ASN A 118 24.26 0.07 -14.21
CA ASN A 118 24.16 -1.33 -14.61
C ASN A 118 24.21 -1.58 -16.14
N TYR A 119 24.21 -0.53 -16.97
CA TYR A 119 24.28 -0.61 -18.45
C TYR A 119 25.14 0.52 -19.04
#